data_AF-A0A9E3SZ79-F1
#
_entry.id   AF-A0A9E3SZ79-F1
#
_cell.length_a   1.000
_cell.length_b   1.000
_cell.length_c   1.000
_cell.angle_alpha   90.00
_cell.angle_beta   90.00
_cell.angle_gamma   90.00
#
_symmetry.space_group_name_H-M   'P 1'
#
loop_
_entity.id
_entity.type
_entity.pdbx_description
1 polymer ?
#
loop_
_entity_poly.entity_id
_entity_poly.type
_entity_poly.pdbx_seq_one_letter_code
_entity_poly.pdbx_strand_id
1 'polypeptide(L)'
;EALQKAYINAMNVPLKLARLCGEAFTPTMLIAEYGNPNAISDAAVGAILLYAAIEGAVLNVKVNIPYIKDREIAEKANKECDEILAKYKNIRDEIVNKVLNKIS
;
A
#
# COMPACT_ATOMS: atom_id res chain seq x y z
N GLU A 1 -16.59 19.17 17.66
CA GLU A 1 -16.72 18.72 16.25
C GLU A 1 -15.46 18.98 15.40
N ALA A 2 -14.89 20.19 15.40
CA ALA A 2 -13.71 20.52 14.57
C ALA A 2 -12.51 19.59 14.78
N LEU A 3 -12.18 19.24 16.04
CA LEU A 3 -11.07 18.33 16.35
C LEU A 3 -11.28 16.91 15.79
N GLN A 4 -12.51 16.40 15.81
CA GLN A 4 -12.82 15.07 15.25
C GLN A 4 -12.70 15.06 13.72
N LYS A 5 -13.16 16.13 13.06
CA LYS A 5 -12.95 16.31 11.62
C LYS A 5 -11.45 16.34 11.28
N ALA A 6 -10.64 16.97 12.11
CA ALA A 6 -9.18 17.00 11.92
C ALA A 6 -8.55 15.60 12.00
N TYR A 7 -8.89 14.78 13.01
CA TYR A 7 -8.39 13.41 13.12
C TYR A 7 -8.85 12.52 11.95
N ILE A 8 -10.12 12.63 11.54
CA ILE A 8 -10.64 11.88 10.39
C ILE A 8 -9.89 12.28 9.11
N ASN A 9 -9.65 13.57 8.89
CA ASN A 9 -8.87 14.03 7.73
C ASN A 9 -7.41 13.56 7.80
N ALA A 10 -6.77 13.65 8.97
CA ALA A 10 -5.40 13.18 9.18
C ALA A 10 -5.25 11.68 8.95
N MET A 11 -6.28 10.88 9.22
CA MET A 11 -6.36 9.46 8.90
C MET A 11 -6.62 9.21 7.39
N ASN A 12 -7.52 9.98 6.77
CA ASN A 12 -7.93 9.77 5.38
C ASN A 12 -6.80 10.05 4.37
N VAL A 13 -5.93 11.00 4.63
CA VAL A 13 -4.79 11.34 3.74
C VAL A 13 -3.85 10.14 3.56
N PRO A 14 -3.28 9.52 4.61
CA PRO A 14 -2.44 8.35 4.45
C PRO A 14 -3.22 7.12 3.97
N LEU A 15 -4.51 6.96 4.33
CA LEU A 15 -5.33 5.86 3.78
C LEU A 15 -5.47 5.98 2.26
N LYS A 16 -5.65 7.20 1.73
CA LYS A 16 -5.64 7.46 0.29
C LYS A 16 -4.29 7.14 -0.34
N LEU A 17 -3.18 7.48 0.31
CA LEU A 17 -1.84 7.12 -0.17
C LEU A 17 -1.68 5.59 -0.30
N ALA A 18 -2.09 4.84 0.73
CA ALA A 18 -2.02 3.37 0.70
C ALA A 18 -2.83 2.78 -0.47
N ARG A 19 -4.03 3.31 -0.74
CA ARG A 19 -4.86 2.91 -1.89
C ARG A 19 -4.18 3.19 -3.23
N LEU A 20 -3.65 4.40 -3.43
CA LEU A 20 -2.97 4.79 -4.67
C LEU A 20 -1.71 3.95 -4.91
N CYS A 21 -0.93 3.67 -3.87
CA CYS A 21 0.20 2.75 -3.96
C CYS A 21 -0.28 1.33 -4.35
N GLY A 22 -1.41 0.89 -3.80
CA GLY A 22 -2.05 -0.37 -4.16
C GLY A 22 -2.48 -0.43 -5.63
N GLU A 23 -3.08 0.65 -6.17
CA GLU A 23 -3.45 0.73 -7.59
C GLU A 23 -2.22 0.65 -8.51
N ALA A 24 -1.10 1.24 -8.08
CA ALA A 24 0.15 1.25 -8.83
C ALA A 24 0.81 -0.13 -8.97
N PHE A 25 0.44 -1.14 -8.18
CA PHE A 25 0.93 -2.51 -8.38
C PHE A 25 0.49 -3.12 -9.71
N THR A 26 -0.68 -2.73 -10.23
CA THR A 26 -1.19 -3.25 -11.51
C THR A 26 -0.25 -2.93 -12.67
N PRO A 27 0.11 -1.66 -12.93
CA PRO A 27 1.09 -1.35 -13.97
C PRO A 27 2.48 -1.91 -13.65
N THR A 28 2.92 -1.97 -12.38
CA THR A 28 4.20 -2.60 -12.03
C THR A 28 4.25 -4.09 -12.42
N MET A 29 3.15 -4.82 -12.22
CA MET A 29 3.05 -6.22 -12.64
C MET A 29 3.11 -6.38 -14.16
N LEU A 30 2.44 -5.50 -14.91
CA LEU A 30 2.50 -5.48 -16.37
C LEU A 30 3.93 -5.23 -16.88
N ILE A 31 4.68 -4.34 -16.24
CA ILE A 31 6.10 -4.09 -16.55
C ILE A 31 6.94 -5.34 -16.26
N ALA A 32 6.71 -6.02 -15.14
CA ALA A 32 7.44 -7.25 -14.80
C ALA A 32 7.17 -8.42 -15.77
N GLU A 33 5.99 -8.44 -16.39
CA GLU A 33 5.57 -9.50 -17.30
C GLU A 33 5.94 -9.23 -18.76
N TYR A 34 5.66 -8.03 -19.25
CA TYR A 34 5.72 -7.67 -20.67
C TYR A 34 6.71 -6.52 -20.96
N GLY A 35 7.30 -5.91 -19.94
CA GLY A 35 8.22 -4.80 -20.09
C GLY A 35 9.56 -5.20 -20.70
N ASN A 36 10.42 -4.20 -20.89
CA ASN A 36 11.79 -4.41 -21.37
C ASN A 36 12.52 -5.42 -20.46
N PRO A 37 13.00 -6.57 -20.99
CA PRO A 37 13.72 -7.56 -20.19
C PRO A 37 14.92 -6.98 -19.43
N ASN A 38 15.57 -5.95 -19.99
CA ASN A 38 16.71 -5.28 -19.36
C ASN A 38 16.31 -4.36 -18.18
N ALA A 39 15.02 -4.05 -18.03
CA ALA A 39 14.49 -3.17 -16.99
C ALA A 39 13.62 -3.94 -15.97
N ILE A 40 13.65 -5.28 -16.00
CA ILE A 40 12.80 -6.09 -15.13
C ILE A 40 13.13 -5.91 -13.65
N SER A 41 14.39 -5.61 -13.32
CA SER A 41 14.81 -5.24 -11.96
C SER A 41 14.09 -4.01 -11.43
N ASP A 42 13.78 -3.03 -12.29
CA ASP A 42 13.11 -1.79 -11.90
C ASP A 42 11.66 -2.07 -11.48
N ALA A 43 11.01 -3.09 -12.05
CA ALA A 43 9.69 -3.53 -11.63
C ALA A 43 9.72 -4.13 -10.21
N ALA A 44 10.73 -4.95 -9.89
CA ALA A 44 10.90 -5.49 -8.55
C ALA A 44 11.21 -4.38 -7.52
N VAL A 45 12.11 -3.45 -7.85
CA VAL A 45 12.41 -2.28 -7.00
C VAL A 45 11.15 -1.43 -6.80
N GLY A 46 10.39 -1.17 -7.86
CA GLY A 46 9.13 -0.43 -7.79
C GLY A 46 8.12 -1.10 -6.86
N ALA A 47 7.94 -2.42 -6.97
CA ALA A 47 7.05 -3.18 -6.08
C ALA A 47 7.48 -3.09 -4.61
N ILE A 48 8.77 -3.14 -4.32
CA ILE A 48 9.31 -2.99 -2.96
C ILE A 48 9.01 -1.60 -2.41
N LEU A 49 9.26 -0.54 -3.19
CA LEU A 49 9.02 0.84 -2.76
C LEU A 49 7.53 1.12 -2.56
N LEU A 50 6.66 0.61 -3.44
CA LEU A 50 5.22 0.72 -3.29
C LEU A 50 4.73 0.06 -2.00
N TYR A 51 5.22 -1.14 -1.69
CA TYR A 51 4.84 -1.83 -0.46
C TYR A 51 5.35 -1.09 0.79
N ALA A 52 6.59 -0.61 0.79
CA ALA A 52 7.12 0.20 1.89
C ALA A 52 6.30 1.49 2.12
N ALA A 53 5.83 2.13 1.03
CA ALA A 53 4.95 3.28 1.11
C ALA A 53 3.58 2.91 1.72
N ILE A 54 3.02 1.74 1.38
CA ILE A 54 1.81 1.20 2.02
C ILE A 54 2.04 1.00 3.52
N GLU A 55 3.13 0.36 3.93
CA GLU A 55 3.43 0.10 5.34
C GLU A 55 3.53 1.40 6.14
N GLY A 56 4.27 2.38 5.62
CA GLY A 56 4.40 3.69 6.26
C GLY A 56 3.07 4.46 6.31
N ALA A 57 2.29 4.42 5.23
CA ALA A 57 0.97 5.05 5.20
C ALA A 57 0.01 4.42 6.21
N VAL A 58 -0.06 3.09 6.26
CA VAL A 58 -0.91 2.35 7.20
C VAL A 58 -0.52 2.64 8.66
N LEU A 59 0.78 2.77 8.96
CA LEU A 59 1.22 3.20 10.29
C LEU A 59 0.61 4.56 10.66
N ASN A 60 0.66 5.54 9.74
CA ASN A 60 0.09 6.87 9.96
C ASN A 60 -1.45 6.85 10.10
N VAL A 61 -2.15 5.93 9.42
CA VAL A 61 -3.58 5.69 9.64
C VAL A 61 -3.83 5.18 11.05
N LYS A 62 -3.10 4.14 11.47
CA LYS A 62 -3.23 3.50 12.78
C LYS A 62 -2.91 4.42 13.95
N VAL A 63 -1.98 5.37 13.79
CA VAL A 63 -1.71 6.40 14.81
C VAL A 63 -2.93 7.31 15.04
N ASN A 64 -3.72 7.62 14.00
CA ASN A 64 -4.87 8.52 14.12
C ASN A 64 -6.15 7.83 14.63
N ILE A 65 -6.29 6.52 14.41
CA ILE A 65 -7.49 5.73 14.77
C ILE A 65 -7.93 5.88 16.24
N PRO A 66 -7.03 5.79 17.26
CA PRO A 66 -7.42 5.90 18.66
C PRO A 66 -8.11 7.22 19.03
N TYR A 67 -7.88 8.30 18.26
CA TYR A 67 -8.43 9.62 18.52
C TYR A 67 -9.81 9.86 17.87
N ILE A 68 -10.27 8.92 17.04
CA ILE A 68 -11.57 8.98 16.36
C ILE A 68 -12.65 8.38 17.26
N LYS A 69 -13.66 9.17 17.58
CA LYS A 69 -14.80 8.76 18.42
C LYS A 69 -15.81 7.89 17.68
N ASP A 70 -15.97 8.12 16.38
CA ASP A 70 -16.81 7.29 15.52
C ASP A 70 -16.13 5.93 15.30
N ARG A 71 -16.64 4.90 15.98
CA ARG A 71 -16.03 3.57 15.97
C ARG A 71 -16.28 2.83 14.66
N GLU A 72 -17.38 3.12 13.95
CA GLU A 72 -17.65 2.53 12.65
C GLU A 72 -16.61 3.00 11.62
N ILE A 73 -16.27 4.29 11.61
CA ILE A 73 -15.21 4.84 10.75
C ILE A 73 -13.85 4.24 11.12
N ALA A 74 -13.53 4.19 12.42
CA ALA A 74 -12.26 3.66 12.91
C ALA A 74 -12.05 2.18 12.55
N GLU A 75 -13.08 1.36 12.73
CA GLU A 75 -13.04 -0.08 12.42
C GLU A 75 -12.95 -0.34 10.91
N LYS A 76 -13.70 0.40 10.09
CA LYS A 76 -13.61 0.32 8.63
C LYS A 76 -12.19 0.66 8.15
N ALA A 77 -11.61 1.75 8.64
CA ALA A 77 -10.26 2.16 8.28
C ALA A 77 -9.21 1.13 8.72
N ASN A 78 -9.33 0.59 9.94
CA ASN A 78 -8.38 -0.43 10.40
C ASN A 78 -8.47 -1.72 9.56
N LYS A 79 -9.69 -2.20 9.31
CA LYS A 79 -9.91 -3.39 8.49
C LYS A 79 -9.34 -3.22 7.08
N GLU A 80 -9.60 -2.08 6.46
CA GLU A 80 -9.06 -1.79 5.13
C GLU A 80 -7.52 -1.73 5.13
N CYS A 81 -6.90 -1.15 6.16
CA CYS A 81 -5.44 -1.20 6.29
C CYS A 81 -4.89 -2.63 6.33
N ASP A 82 -5.53 -3.52 7.10
CA ASP A 82 -5.10 -4.91 7.21
C ASP A 82 -5.29 -5.67 5.88
N GLU A 83 -6.39 -5.41 5.16
CA GLU A 83 -6.64 -5.96 3.82
C GLU A 83 -5.62 -5.48 2.79
N ILE A 84 -5.32 -4.17 2.76
CA ILE A 84 -4.32 -3.58 1.85
C ILE A 84 -2.94 -4.19 2.14
N LEU A 85 -2.52 -4.26 3.40
CA LEU A 85 -1.23 -4.85 3.77
C LEU A 85 -1.12 -6.30 3.29
N ALA A 86 -2.10 -7.14 3.62
CA ALA A 86 -2.07 -8.55 3.25
C ALA A 86 -2.05 -8.74 1.73
N LYS A 87 -2.92 -8.02 1.01
CA LYS A 87 -3.03 -8.12 -0.45
C LYS A 87 -1.72 -7.71 -1.14
N TYR A 88 -1.20 -6.52 -0.82
CA TYR A 88 -0.07 -5.97 -1.56
C TYR A 88 1.27 -6.53 -1.12
N LYS A 89 1.37 -7.13 0.07
CA LYS A 89 2.52 -7.96 0.43
C LYS A 89 2.65 -9.15 -0.52
N ASN A 90 1.56 -9.89 -0.71
CA ASN A 90 1.55 -11.07 -1.60
C ASN A 90 1.90 -10.69 -3.04
N ILE A 91 1.33 -9.60 -3.56
CA ILE A 91 1.62 -9.12 -4.91
C ILE A 91 3.08 -8.66 -5.03
N ARG A 92 3.62 -7.95 -4.03
CA ARG A 92 5.05 -7.56 -4.01
C ARG A 92 5.94 -8.80 -4.06
N ASP A 93 5.67 -9.79 -3.20
CA ASP A 93 6.45 -11.02 -3.13
C ASP A 93 6.40 -11.78 -4.47
N GLU A 94 5.23 -11.86 -5.11
CA GLU A 94 5.06 -12.47 -6.44
C GLU A 94 5.92 -11.78 -7.51
N ILE A 95 5.86 -10.45 -7.60
CA ILE A 95 6.64 -9.67 -8.57
C ILE A 95 8.13 -9.90 -8.31
N VAL A 96 8.60 -9.75 -7.08
CA VAL A 96 10.02 -9.92 -6.74
C VAL A 96 10.51 -11.32 -7.06
N ASN A 97 9.76 -12.37 -6.69
CA ASN A 97 10.14 -13.75 -6.99
C ASN A 97 10.18 -14.04 -8.49
N LYS A 98 9.23 -13.50 -9.27
CA LYS A 98 9.21 -13.63 -10.73
C LYS A 98 10.46 -13.00 -11.36
N VAL A 99 10.93 -11.88 -10.83
CA VAL A 99 12.18 -11.24 -11.29
C VAL A 99 13.40 -12.05 -10.88
N LEU A 100 13.48 -12.49 -9.61
CA LEU A 100 14.60 -13.30 -9.12
C LEU A 100 14.79 -14.59 -9.92
N ASN A 101 13.70 -15.27 -10.29
CA ASN A 101 13.74 -16.47 -11.13
C ASN A 101 14.19 -16.23 -12.57
N LYS A 102 14.16 -14.98 -13.05
CA LYS A 102 14.59 -14.61 -14.41
C LYS A 102 16.05 -14.15 -14.47
N ILE A 103 16.62 -13.72 -13.35
CA ILE A 103 18.00 -13.22 -13.27
C ILE A 103 18.98 -14.20 -12.60
N SER A 104 18.46 -15.26 -11.98
CA SER A 104 19.23 -16.40 -11.45
C SER A 104 19.38 -17.47 -12.53
#